data_AF-A0A127T564-F1
#
_entry.id   AF-A0A127T564-F1
#
_cell.length_a   1.000
_cell.length_b   1.000
_cell.length_c   1.000
_cell.angle_alpha   90.00
_cell.angle_beta   90.00
_cell.angle_gamma   90.00
#
_symmetry.space_group_name_H-M   'P 1'
#
loop_
_entity.id
_entity.type
_entity.pdbx_description
1 polymer ?
#
loop_
_entity_poly.entity_id
_entity_poly.type
_entity_poly.pdbx_seq_one_letter_code
_entity_poly.pdbx_strand_id
1 'polypeptide(L)'
;SESHLSDFEDISFYAQEHGYKFYCLTASNRKEILDLIQDLGVNYDFCLTDERVLKTMVRSNPGLLLMKDGKIVNIWPDSRVPQEKELSKPLDELPFAKPIDTNQVDKDKMLILCIIFVSPLATLQMIDLVVYKRPRRKTRKEAANEASEEEL
;
A
#
# COMPACT_ATOMS: atom_id res chain seq x y z
N SER A 1 -6.21 33.12 0.77
CA SER A 1 -5.78 31.75 0.44
C SER A 1 -4.27 31.62 0.31
N GLU A 2 -3.49 32.55 0.89
CA GLU A 2 -2.04 32.70 0.71
C GLU A 2 -1.23 32.20 1.93
N SER A 3 -1.89 31.70 2.97
CA SER A 3 -1.32 31.47 4.30
C SER A 3 -0.80 30.05 4.56
N HIS A 4 -0.65 29.22 3.53
CA HIS A 4 -0.34 27.80 3.70
C HIS A 4 0.99 27.38 3.04
N LEU A 5 1.60 28.24 2.22
CA LEU A 5 2.87 27.88 1.60
C LEU A 5 4.02 27.86 2.60
N SER A 6 3.95 28.69 3.66
CA SER A 6 4.89 28.68 4.78
C SER A 6 4.93 27.34 5.51
N ASP A 7 3.84 26.58 5.48
CA ASP A 7 3.73 25.28 6.17
C ASP A 7 4.61 24.22 5.50
N PHE A 8 5.15 24.51 4.31
CA PHE A 8 6.06 23.63 3.57
C PHE A 8 7.54 23.94 3.86
N GLU A 9 7.84 24.94 4.70
CA GLU A 9 9.22 25.34 4.98
C GLU A 9 9.95 24.26 5.79
N ASP A 10 9.29 23.68 6.79
CA ASP A 10 9.87 22.57 7.57
C ASP A 10 10.22 21.38 6.68
N ILE A 11 9.43 21.15 5.64
CA ILE A 11 9.61 20.07 4.67
C ILE A 11 10.76 20.38 3.72
N SER A 12 10.89 21.64 3.30
CA SER A 12 12.00 22.08 2.46
C SER A 12 13.33 21.96 3.21
N PHE A 13 13.36 22.36 4.48
CA PHE A 13 14.52 22.23 5.34
C PHE A 13 14.89 20.76 5.56
N TYR A 14 13.91 19.92 5.92
CA TYR A 14 14.11 18.48 6.02
C TYR A 14 14.65 17.88 4.71
N ALA A 15 14.08 18.28 3.57
CA ALA A 15 14.54 17.81 2.27
C ALA A 15 16.00 18.21 2.02
N GLN A 16 16.35 19.46 2.31
CA GLN A 16 17.72 19.96 2.16
C GLN A 16 18.71 19.25 3.08
N GLU A 17 18.36 19.05 4.35
CA GLU A 17 19.20 18.38 5.36
C GLU A 17 19.52 16.93 4.94
N HIS A 18 18.54 16.22 4.39
CA HIS A 18 18.70 14.85 3.93
C HIS A 18 19.14 14.71 2.47
N GLY A 19 19.40 15.82 1.77
CA GLY A 19 19.87 15.82 0.38
C GLY A 19 18.81 15.44 -0.66
N TYR A 20 17.53 15.56 -0.32
CA TYR A 20 16.41 15.41 -1.25
C TYR A 20 16.16 16.70 -2.03
N LYS A 21 15.65 16.53 -3.26
CA LYS A 21 15.25 17.66 -4.10
C LYS A 21 13.84 18.11 -3.73
N PHE A 22 13.66 19.40 -3.52
CA PHE A 22 12.37 20.02 -3.26
C PHE A 22 12.13 21.15 -4.26
N TYR A 23 10.98 21.11 -4.95
CA TYR A 23 10.63 22.10 -5.97
C TYR A 23 9.19 22.56 -5.76
N CYS A 24 8.97 23.87 -5.81
CA CYS A 24 7.63 24.43 -5.86
C CYS A 24 7.21 24.64 -7.32
N LEU A 25 6.18 23.91 -7.77
CA LEU A 25 5.67 24.04 -9.13
C LEU A 25 4.50 25.04 -9.16
N THR A 26 4.56 26.03 -10.04
CA THR A 26 3.49 27.03 -10.17
C THR A 26 3.28 27.47 -11.62
N ALA A 27 2.05 27.90 -11.93
CA ALA A 27 1.71 28.57 -13.19
C ALA A 27 1.71 30.11 -13.06
N SER A 28 1.97 30.63 -11.86
CA SER A 28 2.07 32.06 -11.59
C SER A 28 3.21 32.71 -12.36
N ASN A 29 3.06 34.00 -12.64
CA ASN A 29 4.12 34.75 -13.31
C ASN A 29 5.29 35.05 -12.36
N ARG A 30 6.44 35.44 -12.93
CA ARG A 30 7.64 35.75 -12.15
C ARG A 30 7.42 36.84 -11.10
N LYS A 31 6.60 37.85 -11.40
CA LYS A 31 6.36 38.96 -10.48
C LYS A 31 5.61 38.47 -9.24
N GLU A 32 4.54 37.72 -9.45
CA GLU A 32 3.76 37.09 -8.36
C GLU A 32 4.64 36.19 -7.48
N ILE A 33 5.54 35.41 -8.10
CA ILE A 33 6.49 34.57 -7.35
C ILE A 33 7.43 35.41 -6.49
N LEU A 34 7.98 36.50 -7.03
CA LEU A 34 8.89 37.37 -6.29
C LEU A 34 8.20 38.10 -5.13
N ASP A 35 6.99 38.61 -5.38
CA ASP A 35 6.17 39.26 -4.36
C ASP A 35 5.85 38.24 -3.23
N LEU A 36 5.49 36.99 -3.59
CA LEU A 36 5.24 35.91 -2.63
C LEU A 36 6.47 35.53 -1.79
N ILE A 37 7.64 35.42 -2.42
CA ILE A 37 8.91 35.14 -1.72
C ILE A 37 9.21 36.26 -0.73
N GLN A 38 8.97 37.52 -1.12
CA GLN A 38 9.20 38.68 -0.25
C GLN A 38 8.23 38.71 0.93
N ASP A 39 6.96 38.38 0.70
CA ASP A 39 5.90 38.43 1.71
C ASP A 39 5.99 37.28 2.72
N LEU A 40 6.28 36.06 2.26
CA LEU A 40 6.31 34.86 3.11
C LEU A 40 7.72 34.48 3.60
N GLY A 41 8.78 35.03 3.00
CA GLY A 41 10.16 34.71 3.35
C GLY A 41 10.58 33.28 3.00
N VAL A 42 9.86 32.62 2.09
CA VAL A 42 10.13 31.23 1.66
C VAL A 42 11.33 31.16 0.73
N ASN A 43 12.10 30.07 0.81
CA ASN A 43 13.32 29.90 0.02
C ASN A 43 13.30 28.65 -0.88
N TYR A 44 12.13 28.31 -1.45
CA TYR A 44 12.01 27.18 -2.38
C TYR A 44 12.54 27.51 -3.77
N ASP A 45 13.00 26.48 -4.47
CA ASP A 45 13.21 26.56 -5.91
C ASP A 45 11.86 26.50 -6.64
N PHE A 46 11.45 27.64 -7.20
CA PHE A 46 10.22 27.73 -8.01
C PHE A 46 10.48 27.31 -9.46
N CYS A 47 9.65 26.40 -9.96
CA CYS A 47 9.63 25.97 -11.35
C CYS A 47 8.28 26.31 -11.99
N LEU A 48 8.34 26.85 -13.21
CA LEU A 48 7.15 27.16 -13.99
C LEU A 48 6.62 25.91 -14.67
N THR A 49 5.31 25.74 -14.61
CA THR A 49 4.60 24.68 -15.34
C THR A 49 3.22 25.17 -15.76
N ASP A 50 2.61 24.47 -16.71
CA ASP A 50 1.26 24.78 -17.16
C ASP A 50 0.21 24.50 -16.07
N GLU A 51 -0.77 25.41 -15.94
CA GLU A 51 -1.83 25.34 -14.93
C GLU A 51 -2.69 24.07 -15.07
N ARG A 52 -2.97 23.63 -16.30
CA ARG A 52 -3.79 22.43 -16.55
C ARG A 52 -3.03 21.18 -16.15
N VAL A 53 -1.72 21.16 -16.36
CA VAL A 53 -0.84 20.06 -15.91
C VAL A 53 -0.87 19.95 -14.38
N LEU A 54 -0.71 21.08 -13.67
CA LEU A 54 -0.78 21.09 -12.20
C LEU A 54 -2.11 20.53 -11.68
N LYS A 55 -3.23 21.06 -12.18
CA LYS A 55 -4.58 20.62 -11.76
C LYS A 55 -4.86 19.15 -12.07
N THR A 56 -4.15 18.58 -13.04
CA THR A 56 -4.24 17.16 -13.38
C THR A 56 -3.42 16.31 -12.40
N MET A 57 -2.24 16.77 -11.99
CA MET A 57 -1.36 16.07 -11.05
C MET A 57 -1.89 16.13 -9.61
N VAL A 58 -2.24 17.32 -9.13
CA VAL A 58 -2.69 17.59 -7.76
C VAL A 58 -3.89 18.53 -7.81
N ARG A 59 -5.03 18.07 -7.26
CA ARG A 59 -6.26 18.86 -7.24
C ARG A 59 -6.31 19.88 -6.10
N SER A 60 -5.48 19.70 -5.09
CA SER A 60 -5.31 20.63 -3.98
C SER A 60 -4.29 21.70 -4.36
N ASN A 61 -4.59 22.95 -4.04
CA ASN A 61 -3.67 24.06 -4.23
C ASN A 61 -3.61 24.88 -2.93
N PRO A 62 -2.54 24.81 -2.13
CA PRO A 62 -1.32 24.02 -2.37
C PRO A 62 -1.50 22.50 -2.13
N GLY A 63 -0.51 21.71 -2.53
CA GLY A 63 -0.45 20.27 -2.28
C GLY A 63 0.95 19.70 -2.47
N LEU A 64 1.27 18.61 -1.76
CA LEU A 64 2.59 17.96 -1.77
C LEU A 64 2.57 16.69 -2.61
N LEU A 65 3.59 16.51 -3.44
CA LEU A 65 3.84 15.30 -4.21
C LEU A 65 5.18 14.69 -3.80
N LEU A 66 5.18 13.46 -3.29
CA LEU A 66 6.41 12.72 -3.03
C LEU A 66 6.67 11.72 -4.17
N MET A 67 7.87 11.82 -4.73
CA MET A 67 8.33 10.95 -5.81
C MET A 67 9.61 10.22 -5.44
N LYS A 68 9.71 8.97 -5.89
CA LYS A 68 10.92 8.14 -5.78
C LYS A 68 11.10 7.36 -7.07
N ASP A 69 12.29 7.44 -7.66
CA ASP A 69 12.66 6.72 -8.89
C ASP A 69 11.64 6.87 -10.03
N GLY A 70 11.14 8.09 -10.23
CA GLY A 70 10.16 8.41 -11.28
C GLY A 70 8.72 7.94 -10.99
N LYS A 71 8.44 7.38 -9.82
CA LYS A 71 7.11 6.96 -9.40
C LYS A 71 6.57 7.89 -8.33
N ILE A 72 5.27 8.15 -8.38
CA ILE A 72 4.55 8.85 -7.32
C ILE A 72 4.38 7.86 -6.16
N VAL A 73 4.95 8.21 -5.01
CA VAL A 73 4.82 7.44 -3.77
C VAL A 73 3.57 7.87 -3.03
N ASN A 74 3.36 9.18 -2.89
CA ASN A 74 2.22 9.72 -2.16
C ASN A 74 1.90 11.16 -2.60
N ILE A 75 0.64 11.56 -2.39
CA ILE A 75 0.13 12.90 -2.68
C ILE A 75 -0.70 13.37 -1.49
N TRP A 76 -0.41 14.57 -0.99
CA TRP A 76 -1.16 15.16 0.12
C TRP A 76 -1.81 16.48 -0.28
N PRO A 77 -3.08 16.70 0.14
CA PRO A 77 -3.59 18.06 0.24
C PRO A 77 -2.85 18.81 1.35
N ASP A 78 -2.81 20.13 1.25
CA ASP A 78 -2.28 21.05 2.25
C ASP A 78 -2.58 20.66 3.72
N SER A 79 -3.84 20.35 4.04
CA SER A 79 -4.27 20.01 5.40
C SER A 79 -3.76 18.68 5.96
N ARG A 80 -3.11 17.85 5.14
CA ARG A 80 -2.59 16.53 5.55
C ARG A 80 -1.11 16.37 5.21
N VAL A 81 -0.42 17.46 4.95
CA VAL A 81 1.01 17.41 4.70
C VAL A 81 1.73 16.92 5.98
N PRO A 82 2.74 16.03 5.86
CA PRO A 82 3.49 15.54 7.01
C PRO A 82 4.11 16.69 7.81
N GLN A 83 3.94 16.64 9.12
CA GLN A 83 4.49 17.66 10.02
C GLN A 83 5.94 17.35 10.39
N GLU A 84 6.70 18.35 10.86
CA GLU A 84 8.11 18.22 11.29
C GLU A 84 8.36 16.99 12.18
N LYS A 85 7.44 16.71 13.12
CA LYS A 85 7.53 15.55 14.04
C LYS A 85 7.49 14.20 13.32
N GLU A 86 6.82 14.12 12.18
CA GLU A 86 6.73 12.92 11.35
C GLU A 86 7.97 12.76 10.45
N LEU A 87 8.72 13.84 10.23
CA LEU A 87 9.95 13.90 9.44
C LEU A 87 11.21 13.62 10.28
N SER A 88 11.11 12.73 11.27
CA SER A 88 12.19 12.44 12.22
C SER A 88 13.34 11.57 11.66
N LYS A 89 13.16 10.99 10.47
CA LYS A 89 14.05 9.99 9.87
C LYS A 89 14.12 10.17 8.36
N PRO A 90 15.14 9.61 7.67
CA PRO A 90 15.19 9.56 6.21
C PRO A 90 13.92 8.94 5.60
N LEU A 91 13.51 9.40 4.41
CA LEU A 91 12.29 8.97 3.73
C LEU A 91 12.22 7.45 3.55
N ASP A 92 13.34 6.76 3.35
CA ASP A 92 13.36 5.30 3.17
C ASP A 92 12.87 4.52 4.40
N GLU A 93 12.97 5.11 5.59
CA GLU A 93 12.52 4.49 6.83
C GLU A 93 11.07 4.84 7.18
N LEU A 94 10.52 5.91 6.61
CA LEU A 94 9.20 6.40 6.94
C LEU A 94 8.10 5.56 6.28
N PRO A 95 7.03 5.22 7.03
CA PRO A 95 5.98 4.33 6.54
C PRO A 95 5.23 4.91 5.33
N PHE A 96 5.03 6.23 5.28
CA PHE A 96 4.31 6.91 4.20
C PHE A 96 5.16 7.18 2.95
N ALA A 97 6.47 6.95 3.01
CA ALA A 97 7.42 7.17 1.92
C ALA A 97 7.85 5.85 1.24
N LYS A 98 7.26 4.73 1.65
CA LYS A 98 7.39 3.45 0.95
C LYS A 98 6.35 3.37 -0.16
N PRO A 99 6.74 3.04 -1.40
CA PRO A 99 5.77 2.79 -2.45
C PRO A 99 4.87 1.62 -2.02
N ILE A 100 3.56 1.75 -2.25
CA ILE A 100 2.62 0.65 -1.98
C ILE A 100 3.00 -0.51 -2.90
N ASP A 101 3.54 -1.58 -2.32
CA ASP A 101 3.89 -2.78 -3.08
C ASP A 101 2.64 -3.64 -3.31
N THR A 102 1.81 -3.19 -4.26
CA THR A 102 0.55 -3.84 -4.63
C THR A 102 0.77 -5.32 -4.97
N ASN A 103 1.91 -5.64 -5.60
CA ASN A 103 2.24 -7.01 -5.99
C ASN A 103 2.36 -7.98 -4.81
N GLN A 104 2.90 -7.54 -3.68
CA GLN A 104 3.07 -8.42 -2.53
C GLN A 104 1.76 -8.57 -1.75
N VAL A 105 1.01 -7.49 -1.59
CA VAL A 105 -0.33 -7.50 -0.98
C VAL A 105 -1.30 -8.37 -1.78
N ASP A 106 -1.22 -8.34 -3.11
CA ASP A 106 -2.09 -9.14 -3.98
C ASP A 106 -1.74 -10.63 -3.93
N LYS A 107 -0.46 -11.00 -3.80
CA LYS A 107 -0.03 -12.40 -3.68
C LYS A 107 -0.54 -13.06 -2.39
N ASP A 108 -0.42 -12.39 -1.25
CA ASP A 108 -0.88 -12.93 0.03
C ASP A 108 -2.41 -13.11 0.04
N LYS A 109 -3.14 -12.14 -0.53
CA LYS A 109 -4.60 -12.22 -0.70
C LYS A 109 -5.01 -13.33 -1.67
N MET A 110 -4.30 -13.47 -2.79
CA MET A 110 -4.52 -14.55 -3.77
C MET A 110 -4.30 -15.93 -3.14
N LEU A 111 -3.24 -16.10 -2.34
CA LEU A 111 -2.97 -17.37 -1.65
C LEU A 111 -4.07 -17.73 -0.65
N ILE A 112 -4.53 -16.77 0.17
CA ILE A 112 -5.63 -16.99 1.10
C ILE A 112 -6.90 -17.42 0.37
N LEU A 113 -7.24 -16.76 -0.74
CA LEU A 113 -8.38 -17.13 -1.58
C LEU A 113 -8.22 -18.56 -2.11
N CYS A 114 -7.05 -18.91 -2.65
CA CYS A 114 -6.77 -20.27 -3.11
C CYS A 114 -6.95 -21.32 -1.98
N ILE A 115 -6.48 -21.04 -0.77
CA ILE A 115 -6.63 -21.94 0.38
C ILE A 115 -8.10 -22.14 0.75
N ILE A 116 -8.90 -21.05 0.75
CA ILE A 116 -10.35 -21.12 1.04
C ILE A 116 -11.09 -22.00 0.01
N PHE A 117 -10.70 -21.95 -1.27
CA PHE A 117 -11.32 -22.79 -2.31
C PHE A 117 -10.87 -24.25 -2.26
N VAL A 118 -9.60 -24.51 -1.94
CA VAL A 118 -9.03 -25.88 -1.92
C VAL A 118 -9.42 -26.62 -0.64
N SER A 119 -9.59 -25.92 0.48
CA SER A 119 -9.89 -26.51 1.80
C SER A 119 -11.17 -27.38 1.83
N PRO A 120 -12.33 -26.96 1.29
CA PRO A 120 -13.54 -27.79 1.24
C PRO A 120 -13.35 -29.07 0.42
N LEU A 121 -12.60 -29.00 -0.68
CA LEU A 121 -12.36 -30.16 -1.53
C LEU A 121 -11.41 -31.16 -0.87
N ALA A 122 -10.36 -30.65 -0.19
CA ALA A 122 -9.43 -31.46 0.56
C ALA A 122 -10.09 -32.16 1.76
N THR A 123 -10.99 -31.47 2.49
CA THR A 123 -11.72 -32.10 3.61
C THR A 123 -12.65 -33.21 3.14
N LEU A 124 -13.32 -33.03 2.00
CA LEU A 124 -14.16 -34.06 1.39
C LEU A 124 -13.33 -35.28 0.95
N GLN A 125 -12.20 -35.06 0.28
CA GLN A 125 -11.27 -36.13 -0.11
C GLN A 125 -10.71 -36.90 1.09
N MET A 126 -10.38 -36.20 2.19
CA MET A 126 -9.86 -36.83 3.41
C MET A 126 -10.91 -37.73 4.07
N ILE A 127 -12.17 -37.27 4.14
CA ILE A 127 -13.27 -38.08 4.68
C ILE A 127 -13.46 -39.33 3.82
N ASP A 128 -13.51 -39.17 2.50
CA ASP A 128 -13.76 -40.26 1.58
C ASP A 128 -12.63 -41.31 1.63
N LEU A 129 -11.37 -40.87 1.71
CA LEU A 129 -10.21 -41.76 1.91
C LEU A 129 -10.27 -42.54 3.22
N VAL A 130 -10.66 -41.91 4.33
CA VAL A 130 -10.75 -42.55 5.65
C VAL A 130 -11.90 -43.55 5.71
N VAL A 131 -13.04 -43.25 5.09
CA VAL A 131 -14.21 -44.12 5.04
C VAL A 131 -13.99 -45.28 4.07
N TYR A 132 -13.41 -45.03 2.89
CA TYR A 132 -13.16 -46.05 1.88
C TYR A 132 -12.09 -47.07 2.33
N LYS A 133 -11.02 -46.60 2.99
CA LYS A 133 -9.97 -47.49 3.50
C LYS A 133 -10.32 -48.19 4.81
N ARG A 134 -11.54 -48.02 5.34
CA ARG A 134 -11.98 -48.79 6.50
C ARG A 134 -12.16 -50.25 6.06
N PRO A 135 -11.32 -51.20 6.51
CA PRO A 135 -11.50 -52.60 6.15
C PRO A 135 -12.88 -53.02 6.66
N ARG A 136 -13.72 -53.58 5.77
CA ARG A 136 -14.95 -54.27 6.17
C ARG A 136 -14.54 -55.35 7.17
N ARG A 137 -14.68 -55.08 8.46
CA ARG A 137 -14.68 -56.14 9.46
C ARG A 137 -15.86 -57.03 9.07
N LYS A 138 -15.57 -58.24 8.57
CA LYS A 138 -16.57 -59.31 8.42
C LYS A 138 -17.40 -59.28 9.68
N THR A 139 -18.70 -59.05 9.53
CA THR A 139 -19.58 -58.94 10.69
C THR A 139 -19.50 -60.29 11.39
N ARG A 140 -19.33 -60.34 12.72
CA ARG A 140 -19.25 -61.60 13.51
C ARG A 140 -20.38 -62.60 13.19
N LYS A 141 -21.49 -62.13 12.60
CA LYS A 141 -22.60 -62.93 12.10
C LYS A 141 -22.28 -63.74 10.82
N GLU A 142 -21.47 -63.24 9.90
CA GLU A 142 -21.08 -63.95 8.66
C GLU A 142 -20.07 -65.08 8.98
N ALA A 143 -19.11 -64.82 9.87
CA ALA A 143 -18.16 -65.84 10.32
C ALA A 143 -18.80 -66.94 11.18
N ALA A 144 -19.91 -66.65 11.87
CA ALA A 144 -20.67 -67.64 12.63
C ALA A 144 -21.55 -68.53 11.74
N ASN A 145 -21.98 -68.03 10.58
CA ASN A 145 -22.81 -68.78 9.64
C ASN A 145 -21.97 -69.72 8.75
N GLU A 146 -20.77 -69.30 8.35
CA GLU A 146 -19.79 -70.15 7.65
C GLU A 146 -19.33 -71.33 8.53
N ALA A 147 -19.10 -71.10 9.83
CA ALA A 147 -18.69 -72.17 10.76
C ALA A 147 -19.78 -73.20 11.06
N SER A 148 -21.06 -72.83 10.99
CA SER A 148 -22.18 -73.77 11.14
C SER A 148 -22.49 -74.60 9.89
N GLU A 149 -22.04 -74.16 8.71
CA GLU A 149 -22.20 -74.91 7.46
C GLU A 149 -21.03 -75.91 7.22
N GLU A 150 -19.86 -75.71 7.82
CA GLU A 150 -18.75 -76.69 7.78
C GLU A 150 -18.88 -77.85 8.78
N GLU A 151 -19.79 -77.76 9.76
CA GLU A 151 -20.08 -78.84 10.73
C GLU A 151 -21.24 -79.78 10.31
N LEU A 152 -21.76 -79.65 9.09
CA LEU A 152 -22.83 -80.48 8.48
C LEU A 152 -22.32 -81.29 7.28
#